data_AF-A0A9W4TRY1-F1
#
_entry.id   AF-A0A9W4TRY1-F1
#
_cell.length_a   1.000
_cell.length_b   1.000
_cell.length_c   1.000
_cell.angle_alpha   90.00
_cell.angle_beta   90.00
_cell.angle_gamma   90.00
#
_symmetry.space_group_name_H-M   'P 1'
#
loop_
_entity.id
_entity.type
_entity.pdbx_description
1 polymer ?
#
loop_
_entity_poly.entity_id
_entity_poly.type
_entity_poly.pdbx_seq_one_letter_code
_entity_poly.pdbx_strand_id
1 'polypeptide(L)'
;MGKAKRKAQPCYPQIVKEHGLQEQWNSRRYEVVQEQDEESPKRTVERLRRKNFVGELFNRKIITEEQFNYANQYALLCEKALGATQDLYAKVSLMSVNRNQWEPTYSQHEAYEKLFVIWDGMGKFNIKILNMVTLGDMNAKQIGIAISQNRNHILGMIKAVFDSLEHIFNKL
;
A
#
# COMPACT_ATOMS: atom_id res chain seq x y z
N MET A 1 34.45 -28.26 -22.07
CA MET A 1 34.19 -27.52 -20.81
C MET A 1 33.16 -26.43 -21.09
N GLY A 2 31.93 -26.58 -20.58
CA GLY A 2 30.85 -25.62 -20.80
C GLY A 2 31.14 -24.30 -20.09
N LYS A 3 31.15 -23.19 -20.84
CA LYS A 3 31.30 -21.85 -20.27
C LYS A 3 30.08 -21.54 -19.40
N ALA A 4 30.29 -21.44 -18.09
CA ALA A 4 29.27 -20.95 -17.17
C ALA A 4 28.85 -19.54 -17.60
N LYS A 5 27.59 -19.38 -18.01
CA LYS A 5 27.00 -18.07 -18.29
C LYS A 5 27.09 -17.23 -17.00
N ARG A 6 27.91 -16.17 -17.01
CA ARG A 6 27.90 -15.15 -15.95
C ARG A 6 26.46 -14.66 -15.81
N LYS A 7 25.82 -14.90 -14.66
CA LYS A 7 24.52 -14.31 -14.35
C LYS A 7 24.70 -12.80 -14.40
N ALA A 8 23.98 -12.11 -15.29
CA ALA A 8 24.00 -10.66 -15.35
C ALA A 8 23.65 -10.11 -13.96
N GLN A 9 24.47 -9.18 -13.46
CA GLN A 9 24.13 -8.49 -12.21
C GLN A 9 22.79 -7.76 -12.42
N PRO A 10 21.83 -7.91 -11.50
CA PRO A 10 20.56 -7.20 -11.62
C PRO A 10 20.82 -5.68 -11.62
N CYS A 11 20.35 -5.00 -12.66
CA CYS A 11 20.36 -3.54 -12.69
C CYS A 11 19.09 -3.04 -11.98
N TYR A 12 19.27 -2.39 -10.83
CA TYR A 12 18.17 -1.77 -10.08
C TYR A 12 18.01 -0.29 -10.46
N PRO A 13 16.78 0.24 -10.51
CA PRO A 13 16.54 1.68 -10.60
C PRO A 13 17.28 2.43 -9.49
N GLN A 14 17.64 3.69 -9.76
CA GLN A 14 18.43 4.48 -8.83
C GLN A 14 17.71 4.66 -7.48
N ILE A 15 16.42 5.00 -7.52
CA ILE A 15 15.56 5.11 -6.32
C ILE A 15 15.54 3.80 -5.50
N VAL A 16 15.55 2.63 -6.16
CA VAL A 16 15.59 1.33 -5.46
C VAL A 16 16.92 1.10 -4.76
N LYS A 17 18.02 1.52 -5.38
CA LYS A 17 19.37 1.41 -4.81
C LYS A 17 19.56 2.35 -3.62
N GLU A 18 19.17 3.61 -3.78
CA GLU A 18 19.29 4.66 -2.78
C GLU A 18 18.56 4.31 -1.49
N HIS A 19 17.40 3.65 -1.60
CA HIS A 19 16.56 3.30 -0.45
C HIS A 19 16.77 1.87 0.08
N GLY A 20 17.71 1.09 -0.48
CA GLY A 20 18.00 -0.26 0.00
C GLY A 20 16.84 -1.26 -0.21
N LEU A 21 16.02 -1.05 -1.26
CA LEU A 21 14.79 -1.80 -1.50
C LEU A 21 14.96 -2.95 -2.51
N GLN A 22 16.20 -3.42 -2.71
CA GLN A 22 16.52 -4.41 -3.74
C GLN A 22 15.79 -5.74 -3.51
N GLU A 23 15.64 -6.19 -2.26
CA GLU A 23 14.92 -7.43 -1.94
C GLU A 23 13.44 -7.33 -2.28
N GLN A 24 12.81 -6.21 -1.91
CA GLN A 24 11.40 -5.97 -2.15
C GLN A 24 11.12 -5.73 -3.64
N TRP A 25 12.05 -5.07 -4.34
CA TRP A 25 12.06 -4.95 -5.80
C TRP A 25 12.15 -6.32 -6.48
N ASN A 26 13.07 -7.18 -6.03
CA ASN A 26 13.22 -8.55 -6.54
C ASN A 26 11.95 -9.38 -6.31
N SER A 27 11.26 -9.15 -5.19
CA SER A 27 9.95 -9.76 -4.91
C SER A 27 8.78 -9.15 -5.69
N ARG A 28 9.04 -8.18 -6.58
CA ARG A 28 8.07 -7.45 -7.40
C ARG A 28 6.98 -6.72 -6.61
N ARG A 29 7.28 -6.34 -5.36
CA ARG A 29 6.34 -5.61 -4.48
C ARG A 29 6.24 -4.12 -4.82
N TYR A 30 7.20 -3.59 -5.59
CA TYR A 30 7.25 -2.18 -5.96
C TYR A 30 7.31 -2.02 -7.49
N GLU A 31 6.85 -0.87 -7.95
CA GLU A 31 6.98 -0.37 -9.30
C GLU A 31 7.41 1.09 -9.29
N VAL A 32 8.04 1.50 -10.38
CA VAL A 32 8.41 2.90 -10.58
C VAL A 32 7.33 3.54 -11.42
N VAL A 33 6.73 4.61 -10.92
CA VAL A 33 5.67 5.38 -11.57
C VAL A 33 6.14 6.83 -11.75
N GLN A 34 5.72 7.46 -12.84
CA GLN A 34 5.94 8.88 -13.09
C GLN A 34 4.67 9.63 -12.69
N GLU A 35 4.74 10.47 -11.66
CA GLU A 35 3.58 11.18 -11.10
C GLU A 35 3.91 12.67 -10.90
N GLN A 36 2.88 13.51 -10.82
CA GLN A 36 3.09 14.92 -10.50
C GLN A 36 3.56 15.08 -9.05
N ASP A 37 4.39 16.09 -8.82
CA ASP A 37 4.83 16.46 -7.49
C ASP A 37 3.69 17.18 -6.74
N GLU A 38 3.29 16.67 -5.57
CA GLU A 38 2.24 17.26 -4.73
C GLU A 38 2.60 18.67 -4.27
N GLU A 39 3.88 18.96 -4.04
CA GLU A 39 4.38 20.28 -3.65
C GLU A 39 4.68 21.17 -4.87
N SER A 40 4.79 20.56 -6.06
CA SER A 40 5.09 21.27 -7.31
C SER A 40 4.37 20.64 -8.51
N PRO A 41 3.05 20.88 -8.69
CA PRO A 41 2.21 20.17 -9.67
C PRO A 41 2.66 20.28 -11.14
N LYS A 42 3.57 21.22 -11.45
CA LYS A 42 4.18 21.39 -12.77
C LYS A 42 5.35 20.44 -13.05
N ARG A 43 5.82 19.68 -12.06
CA ARG A 43 6.95 18.76 -12.18
C ARG A 43 6.45 17.32 -12.11
N THR A 44 6.92 16.50 -13.04
CA THR A 44 6.77 15.05 -12.96
C THR A 44 8.01 14.48 -12.27
N VAL A 45 7.79 13.64 -11.27
CA VAL A 45 8.84 12.99 -10.50
C VAL A 45 8.70 11.48 -10.57
N GLU A 46 9.83 10.79 -10.56
CA GLU A 46 9.88 9.34 -10.48
C GLU A 46 9.63 8.90 -9.04
N ARG A 47 8.57 8.12 -8.83
CA ARG A 47 8.15 7.63 -7.51
C ARG A 47 8.18 6.11 -7.49
N LEU A 48 8.77 5.55 -6.45
CA LEU A 48 8.66 4.13 -6.17
C LEU A 48 7.32 3.89 -5.43
N ARG A 49 6.37 3.24 -6.10
CA ARG A 49 5.07 2.88 -5.52
C ARG A 49 5.03 1.40 -5.24
N ARG A 50 4.30 1.00 -4.21
CA ARG A 50 3.99 -0.41 -3.99
C ARG A 50 3.04 -0.84 -5.11
N LYS A 51 3.32 -1.98 -5.74
CA LYS A 51 2.32 -2.62 -6.61
C LYS A 51 1.12 -2.94 -5.73
N ASN A 52 -0.02 -2.40 -6.11
CA ASN A 52 -1.26 -2.65 -5.41
C ASN A 52 -2.34 -3.07 -6.42
N PHE A 53 -3.13 -4.05 -6.02
CA PHE A 53 -4.32 -4.47 -6.75
C PHE A 53 -5.31 -3.29 -6.90
N VAL A 54 -5.21 -2.27 -6.04
CA VAL A 54 -5.95 -1.01 -6.16
C VAL A 54 -5.75 -0.34 -7.52
N GLY A 55 -4.52 -0.30 -8.05
CA GLY A 55 -4.25 0.22 -9.39
C GLY A 55 -4.94 -0.58 -10.50
N GLU A 56 -5.03 -1.90 -10.36
CA GLU A 56 -5.80 -2.74 -11.29
C GLU A 56 -7.30 -2.43 -11.22
N LEU A 57 -7.85 -2.22 -10.01
CA LEU A 57 -9.24 -1.85 -9.81
C LEU A 57 -9.56 -0.48 -10.46
N PHE A 58 -8.67 0.50 -10.31
CA PHE A 58 -8.81 1.82 -10.92
C PHE A 58 -8.72 1.75 -12.45
N ASN A 59 -7.72 1.04 -12.99
CA ASN A 59 -7.54 0.86 -14.43
C ASN A 59 -8.74 0.17 -15.10
N ARG A 60 -9.40 -0.74 -14.36
CA ARG A 60 -10.63 -1.41 -14.82
C ARG A 60 -11.92 -0.65 -14.53
N LYS A 61 -11.84 0.58 -14.01
CA LYS A 61 -13.00 1.41 -13.66
C LYS A 61 -13.95 0.73 -12.67
N ILE A 62 -13.41 -0.11 -11.78
CA ILE A 62 -14.16 -0.73 -10.69
C ILE A 62 -14.30 0.25 -9.52
N ILE A 63 -13.27 1.07 -9.31
CA ILE A 63 -13.23 2.14 -8.32
C ILE A 63 -12.96 3.48 -9.00
N THR A 64 -13.36 4.58 -8.36
CA THR A 64 -13.13 5.95 -8.83
C THR A 64 -11.70 6.42 -8.51
N GLU A 65 -11.32 7.60 -9.02
CA GLU A 65 -10.04 8.24 -8.70
C GLU A 65 -9.96 8.65 -7.21
N GLU A 66 -11.04 9.19 -6.66
CA GLU A 66 -11.13 9.50 -5.22
C GLU A 66 -10.95 8.25 -4.37
N GLN A 67 -11.62 7.16 -4.73
CA GLN A 67 -11.49 5.86 -4.05
C GLN A 67 -10.06 5.28 -4.14
N PHE A 68 -9.41 5.45 -5.28
CA PHE A 68 -8.00 5.09 -5.45
C PHE A 68 -7.10 5.93 -4.51
N ASN A 69 -7.31 7.24 -4.46
CA ASN A 69 -6.56 8.15 -3.60
C ASN A 69 -6.78 7.83 -2.11
N TYR A 70 -8.02 7.60 -1.67
CA TYR A 70 -8.31 7.22 -0.28
C TYR A 70 -7.73 5.87 0.11
N ALA A 71 -7.72 4.89 -0.79
CA ALA A 71 -7.07 3.61 -0.53
C ALA A 71 -5.55 3.74 -0.38
N ASN A 72 -4.92 4.62 -1.17
CA ASN A 72 -3.52 4.96 -0.98
C ASN A 72 -3.31 5.65 0.37
N GLN A 73 -4.09 6.69 0.69
CA GLN A 73 -4.04 7.39 1.99
C GLN A 73 -4.22 6.44 3.18
N TYR A 74 -5.15 5.49 3.09
CA TYR A 74 -5.33 4.45 4.10
C TYR A 74 -4.08 3.60 4.30
N ALA A 75 -3.46 3.16 3.20
CA ALA A 75 -2.19 2.43 3.27
C ALA A 75 -1.10 3.28 3.95
N LEU A 76 -1.04 4.59 3.65
CA LEU A 76 -0.10 5.50 4.29
C LEU A 76 -0.30 5.59 5.79
N LEU A 77 -1.55 5.74 6.23
CA LEU A 77 -1.90 5.80 7.64
C LEU A 77 -1.48 4.51 8.36
N CYS A 78 -1.73 3.34 7.77
CA CYS A 78 -1.34 2.06 8.33
C CYS A 78 0.19 1.94 8.48
N GLU A 79 0.95 2.38 7.49
CA GLU A 79 2.41 2.37 7.53
C GLU A 79 2.96 3.35 8.59
N LYS A 80 2.39 4.57 8.63
CA LYS A 80 2.72 5.62 9.62
C LYS A 80 2.44 5.14 11.04
N ALA A 81 1.31 4.47 11.28
CA ALA A 81 0.88 4.00 12.59
C ALA A 81 1.73 2.82 13.12
N LEU A 82 2.13 1.88 12.26
CA LEU A 82 2.98 0.75 12.65
C LEU A 82 4.45 1.17 12.90
N GLY A 83 4.76 2.47 12.82
CA GLY A 83 6.11 3.00 12.96
C GLY A 83 7.07 2.48 11.90
N ALA A 84 6.54 1.97 10.78
CA ALA A 84 7.31 1.40 9.69
C ALA A 84 7.76 2.45 8.67
N THR A 85 7.30 3.69 8.78
CA THR A 85 7.66 4.77 7.85
C THR A 85 7.61 6.13 8.58
N GLN A 86 8.75 6.59 9.06
CA GLN A 86 9.04 8.01 8.90
C GLN A 86 9.44 8.18 7.45
N ASP A 87 8.61 8.90 6.69
CA ASP A 87 8.55 8.97 5.24
C ASP A 87 8.06 7.71 4.55
N LEU A 88 7.03 7.90 3.74
CA LEU A 88 6.54 6.91 2.79
C LEU A 88 7.53 6.57 1.65
N TYR A 89 8.76 7.04 1.79
CA TYR A 89 9.89 6.78 0.92
C TYR A 89 11.16 6.34 1.66
N ALA A 90 11.17 6.13 2.99
CA ALA A 90 12.43 5.82 3.69
C ALA A 90 12.40 4.57 4.59
N LYS A 91 13.17 3.58 4.12
CA LYS A 91 13.97 2.57 4.86
C LYS A 91 13.23 1.41 5.56
N VAL A 92 13.32 0.26 4.90
CA VAL A 92 13.17 -1.09 5.47
C VAL A 92 14.40 -1.48 6.32
N SER A 93 14.87 -0.64 7.24
CA SER A 93 16.06 -0.95 8.05
C SER A 93 15.92 -0.79 9.57
N LEU A 94 14.71 -0.69 10.12
CA LEU A 94 14.52 -0.48 11.57
C LEU A 94 13.69 -1.55 12.29
N MET A 95 13.73 -2.80 11.83
CA MET A 95 13.29 -3.96 12.64
C MET A 95 14.25 -4.29 13.81
N SER A 96 14.86 -3.27 14.44
CA SER A 96 15.76 -3.43 15.60
C SER A 96 15.56 -2.39 16.69
N VAL A 97 14.37 -1.80 16.84
CA VAL A 97 14.09 -0.93 17.98
C VAL A 97 13.60 -1.77 19.17
N ASN A 98 14.40 -1.70 20.25
CA ASN A 98 14.26 -2.38 21.53
C ASN A 98 12.82 -2.36 22.10
N ARG A 99 12.34 -3.53 22.55
CA ARG A 99 11.01 -3.78 23.13
C ARG A 99 10.71 -3.09 24.48
N ASN A 100 11.61 -2.27 25.01
CA ASN A 100 11.53 -1.92 26.44
C ASN A 100 10.99 -0.51 26.76
N GLN A 101 10.79 0.37 25.77
CA GLN A 101 10.09 1.65 25.94
C GLN A 101 9.51 2.09 24.58
N TRP A 102 8.29 1.65 24.26
CA TRP A 102 7.58 2.12 23.05
C TRP A 102 6.51 3.13 23.47
N GLU A 103 6.78 4.40 23.23
CA GLU A 103 5.75 5.45 23.16
C GLU A 103 5.59 5.87 21.70
N PRO A 104 4.35 5.97 21.18
CA PRO A 104 4.15 6.38 19.80
C PRO A 104 4.60 7.83 19.60
N THR A 105 5.26 8.14 18.49
CA THR A 105 5.54 9.52 18.10
C THR A 105 4.24 10.29 17.88
N TYR A 106 4.25 11.62 17.97
CA TYR A 106 3.08 12.45 17.66
C TYR A 106 2.44 12.11 16.31
N SER A 107 3.29 11.84 15.30
CA SER A 107 2.85 11.40 13.97
C SER A 107 2.18 10.03 13.98
N GLN A 108 2.67 9.07 14.77
CA GLN A 108 2.03 7.76 14.93
C GLN A 108 0.69 7.90 15.65
N HIS A 109 0.62 8.76 16.68
CA HIS A 109 -0.63 9.04 17.40
C HIS A 109 -1.72 9.58 16.46
N GLU A 110 -1.41 10.62 15.69
CA GLU A 110 -2.33 11.20 14.70
C GLU A 110 -2.78 10.16 13.64
N ALA A 111 -1.88 9.27 13.24
CA ALA A 111 -2.21 8.19 12.31
C ALA A 111 -3.19 7.19 12.95
N TYR A 112 -2.97 6.80 14.20
CA TYR A 112 -3.87 5.93 14.94
C TYR A 112 -5.24 6.56 15.15
N GLU A 113 -5.34 7.85 15.46
CA GLU A 113 -6.63 8.53 15.61
C GLU A 113 -7.47 8.41 14.32
N LYS A 114 -6.86 8.72 13.16
CA LYS A 114 -7.53 8.57 11.85
C LYS A 114 -7.88 7.11 11.55
N LEU A 115 -6.97 6.17 11.84
CA LEU A 115 -7.22 4.74 11.65
C LEU A 115 -8.36 4.23 12.53
N PHE A 116 -8.47 4.70 13.77
CA PHE A 116 -9.55 4.29 14.66
C PHE A 116 -10.91 4.73 14.14
N VAL A 117 -11.03 5.96 13.64
CA VAL A 117 -12.27 6.42 12.99
C VAL A 117 -12.60 5.55 11.76
N ILE A 118 -11.59 5.21 10.96
CA ILE A 118 -11.79 4.33 9.79
C ILE A 118 -12.23 2.93 10.20
N TRP A 119 -11.56 2.33 11.18
CA TRP A 119 -11.87 0.99 11.64
C TRP A 119 -13.24 0.90 12.31
N ASP A 120 -13.63 1.90 13.08
CA ASP A 120 -14.95 1.97 13.68
C ASP A 120 -16.05 2.09 12.61
N GLY A 121 -15.83 2.93 11.59
CA GLY A 121 -16.79 3.13 10.50
C GLY A 121 -16.95 1.97 9.53
N MET A 122 -15.91 1.15 9.29
CA MET A 122 -15.96 0.09 8.27
C MET A 122 -16.45 -1.26 8.80
N GLY A 123 -16.20 -1.57 10.07
CA GLY A 123 -16.44 -2.89 10.65
C GLY A 123 -15.42 -3.96 10.23
N LYS A 124 -15.22 -4.97 11.10
CA LYS A 124 -14.11 -5.94 11.01
C LYS A 124 -13.99 -6.68 9.68
N PHE A 125 -15.10 -7.04 9.06
CA PHE A 125 -15.10 -7.79 7.79
C PHE A 125 -14.60 -6.93 6.62
N ASN A 126 -15.08 -5.69 6.53
CA ASN A 126 -14.70 -4.76 5.47
C ASN A 126 -13.23 -4.33 5.61
N ILE A 127 -12.76 -4.11 6.84
CA ILE A 127 -11.33 -3.85 7.11
C ILE A 127 -10.47 -5.02 6.64
N LYS A 128 -10.92 -6.27 6.85
CA LYS A 128 -10.19 -7.44 6.38
C LYS A 128 -10.03 -7.43 4.86
N ILE A 129 -11.10 -7.15 4.13
CA ILE A 129 -11.06 -7.04 2.66
C ILE A 129 -10.19 -5.85 2.23
N LEU A 130 -10.34 -4.69 2.86
CA LEU A 130 -9.55 -3.51 2.59
C LEU A 130 -8.06 -3.82 2.75
N ASN A 131 -7.67 -4.40 3.88
CA ASN A 131 -6.29 -4.79 4.16
C ASN A 131 -5.76 -5.82 3.16
N MET A 132 -6.57 -6.80 2.75
CA MET A 132 -6.15 -7.76 1.71
C MET A 132 -5.84 -7.06 0.39
N VAL A 133 -6.62 -6.05 0.02
CA VAL A 133 -6.44 -5.30 -1.23
C VAL A 133 -5.29 -4.30 -1.14
N THR A 134 -5.31 -3.42 -0.14
CA THR A 134 -4.39 -2.26 -0.02
C THR A 134 -3.04 -2.64 0.56
N LEU A 135 -3.03 -3.46 1.61
CA LEU A 135 -1.81 -3.88 2.31
C LEU A 135 -1.34 -5.27 1.92
N GLY A 136 -2.21 -6.11 1.38
CA GLY A 136 -1.92 -7.50 1.02
C GLY A 136 -1.59 -7.69 -0.47
N ASP A 137 -1.93 -6.71 -1.31
CA ASP A 137 -1.85 -6.82 -2.78
C ASP A 137 -2.54 -8.10 -3.31
N MET A 138 -3.65 -8.49 -2.68
CA MET A 138 -4.41 -9.68 -3.07
C MET A 138 -5.43 -9.33 -4.15
N ASN A 139 -5.38 -10.06 -5.25
CA ASN A 139 -6.41 -9.98 -6.29
C ASN A 139 -7.71 -10.69 -5.87
N ALA A 140 -8.78 -10.44 -6.62
CA ALA A 140 -10.11 -11.00 -6.33
C ALA A 140 -10.14 -12.53 -6.22
N LYS A 141 -9.28 -13.26 -6.94
CA LYS A 141 -9.19 -14.72 -6.84
C LYS A 141 -8.54 -15.15 -5.52
N GLN A 142 -7.45 -14.49 -5.12
CA GLN A 142 -6.78 -14.76 -3.84
C GLN A 142 -7.69 -14.46 -2.65
N ILE A 143 -8.42 -13.34 -2.71
CA ILE A 143 -9.42 -12.98 -1.69
C ILE A 143 -10.54 -14.03 -1.64
N GLY A 144 -11.08 -14.44 -2.79
CA GLY A 144 -12.13 -15.47 -2.86
C GLY A 144 -11.72 -16.79 -2.21
N ILE A 145 -10.45 -17.19 -2.35
CA ILE A 145 -9.90 -18.35 -1.63
C ILE A 145 -9.82 -18.07 -0.13
N ALA A 146 -9.29 -16.90 0.26
CA ALA A 146 -9.05 -16.55 1.66
C ALA A 146 -10.32 -16.39 2.51
N ILE A 147 -11.46 -16.03 1.90
CA ILE A 147 -12.75 -15.89 2.59
C ILE A 147 -13.83 -16.84 2.09
N SER A 148 -13.44 -17.85 1.29
CA SER A 148 -14.32 -18.90 0.76
C SER A 148 -15.57 -18.38 0.02
N GLN A 149 -15.36 -17.42 -0.88
CA GLN A 149 -16.43 -16.77 -1.67
C GLN A 149 -16.12 -16.80 -3.18
N ASN A 150 -17.16 -16.70 -4.00
CA ASN A 150 -17.00 -16.67 -5.46
C ASN A 150 -16.45 -15.32 -5.94
N ARG A 151 -15.76 -15.31 -7.09
CA ARG A 151 -15.06 -14.11 -7.61
C ARG A 151 -15.98 -12.90 -7.87
N ASN A 152 -17.18 -13.12 -8.40
CA ASN A 152 -18.08 -12.01 -8.74
C ASN A 152 -18.61 -11.33 -7.48
N HIS A 153 -18.90 -12.14 -6.45
CA HIS A 153 -19.28 -11.64 -5.13
C HIS A 153 -18.13 -10.85 -4.50
N ILE A 154 -16.87 -11.30 -4.65
CA ILE A 154 -15.70 -10.56 -4.18
C ILE A 154 -15.60 -9.17 -4.81
N LEU A 155 -15.78 -9.03 -6.12
CA LEU A 155 -15.69 -7.70 -6.76
C LEU A 155 -16.78 -6.75 -6.25
N GLY A 156 -18.00 -7.26 -6.03
CA GLY A 156 -19.09 -6.49 -5.41
C GLY A 156 -18.74 -6.06 -3.98
N MET A 157 -18.17 -6.97 -3.17
CA MET A 157 -17.72 -6.66 -1.82
C MET A 157 -16.60 -5.61 -1.82
N ILE A 158 -15.59 -5.76 -2.69
CA ILE A 158 -14.51 -4.79 -2.83
C ILE A 158 -15.08 -3.42 -3.17
N LYS A 159 -15.98 -3.31 -4.14
CA LYS A 159 -16.60 -2.03 -4.48
C LYS A 159 -17.31 -1.41 -3.26
N ALA A 160 -18.13 -2.18 -2.54
CA ALA A 160 -18.83 -1.68 -1.35
C ALA A 160 -17.87 -1.24 -0.23
N VAL A 161 -16.74 -1.92 -0.07
CA VAL A 161 -15.67 -1.55 0.87
C VAL A 161 -15.07 -0.20 0.50
N PHE A 162 -14.82 0.05 -0.78
CA PHE A 162 -14.27 1.33 -1.26
C PHE A 162 -15.30 2.46 -1.22
N ASP A 163 -16.57 2.19 -1.51
CA ASP A 163 -17.67 3.14 -1.32
C ASP A 163 -17.77 3.56 0.18
N SER A 164 -17.58 2.60 1.10
CA SER A 164 -17.57 2.86 2.55
C SER A 164 -16.33 3.65 2.98
N LEU A 165 -15.16 3.31 2.42
CA LEU A 165 -13.91 4.01 2.70
C LEU A 165 -14.00 5.48 2.32
N GLU A 166 -14.50 5.77 1.12
CA GLU A 166 -14.75 7.12 0.62
C GLU A 166 -15.69 7.90 1.55
N HIS A 167 -16.82 7.31 1.94
CA HIS A 167 -17.77 7.95 2.83
C HIS A 167 -17.17 8.33 4.19
N ILE A 168 -16.26 7.51 4.71
CA ILE A 168 -15.57 7.77 5.97
C ILE A 168 -14.52 8.86 5.79
N PHE A 169 -13.69 8.77 4.74
CA PHE A 169 -12.66 9.77 4.47
C PHE A 169 -13.24 11.16 4.22
N ASN A 170 -14.41 11.25 3.59
CA ASN A 170 -15.13 12.53 3.41
C ASN A 170 -15.60 13.18 4.73
N LYS A 171 -15.47 12.47 5.87
CA LYS A 171 -15.82 12.97 7.22
C LYS A 171 -14.61 13.18 8.13
N LEU A 172 -13.41 12.80 7.68
CA LEU A 172 -12.14 13.01 8.39
C LEU A 172 -11.64 14.43 8.15
#